data_AF-A0A924FTL9-F1
#
_entry.id   AF-A0A924FTL9-F1
#
_cell.length_a   1.000
_cell.length_b   1.000
_cell.length_c   1.000
_cell.angle_alpha   90.00
_cell.angle_beta   90.00
_cell.angle_gamma   90.00
#
_symmetry.space_group_name_H-M   'P 1'
#
loop_
_entity.id
_entity.type
_entity.pdbx_description
1 polymer ?
#
loop_
_entity_poly.entity_id
_entity_poly.type
_entity_poly.pdbx_seq_one_letter_code
_entity_poly.pdbx_strand_id
1 'polypeptide(L)'
;MPALVNAHDHGRAIRTSSIGADAKPLESWIHYLALFPAVDPYLAACMTFANGALGGAGTIMNHYTRAQGFTDLPTEAAEVARAARDVGIRAGFAVSMKDRNPLVYGPSEPILAALPAPLRAEIEARFIRPPLSPQDYIRLVDDVAAASAGPGFDVQYGPNGVQWCSDALLRAIAEASGRTGRRIHMHLLETRYQRQWADANYPGGVVAMLDEIGLLSPRLTLAHCVWARPD
;
A
#
# COMPACT_ATOMS: atom_id res chain seq x y z
N MET A 1 -3.20 21.89 22.48
CA MET A 1 -4.07 20.95 21.75
C MET A 1 -3.37 19.60 21.69
N PRO A 2 -4.09 18.46 21.63
CA PRO A 2 -3.48 17.17 21.30
C PRO A 2 -2.78 17.24 19.94
N ALA A 3 -1.70 16.47 19.76
CA ALA A 3 -1.02 16.36 18.47
C ALA A 3 -1.97 15.76 17.41
N LEU A 4 -1.86 16.26 16.17
CA LEU A 4 -2.69 15.75 15.07
C LEU A 4 -2.21 14.37 14.61
N VAL A 5 -3.10 13.66 13.90
CA VAL A 5 -2.80 12.37 13.28
C VAL A 5 -2.86 12.53 11.76
N ASN A 6 -1.76 12.23 11.08
CA ASN A 6 -1.77 11.98 9.65
C ASN A 6 -2.26 10.54 9.42
N ALA A 7 -3.53 10.40 9.04
CA ALA A 7 -4.19 9.10 8.92
C ALA A 7 -3.82 8.32 7.65
N HIS A 8 -3.09 8.91 6.71
CA HIS A 8 -2.63 8.23 5.50
C HIS A 8 -1.46 8.98 4.85
N ASP A 9 -0.30 8.34 4.79
CA ASP A 9 0.89 8.80 4.07
C ASP A 9 1.52 7.61 3.32
N HIS A 10 2.37 7.87 2.34
CA HIS A 10 3.08 6.83 1.60
C HIS A 10 4.59 6.79 1.87
N GLY A 11 5.10 7.61 2.78
CA GLY A 11 6.52 7.59 3.15
C GLY A 11 7.45 8.09 2.04
N ARG A 12 6.93 8.93 1.13
CA ARG A 12 7.67 9.34 -0.08
C ARG A 12 8.53 10.57 0.21
N ALA A 13 9.85 10.37 0.16
CA ALA A 13 10.82 11.47 0.25
C ALA A 13 10.79 12.42 -0.96
N ILE A 14 10.37 11.92 -2.13
CA ILE A 14 10.37 12.67 -3.39
C ILE A 14 8.93 12.91 -3.84
N ARG A 15 8.64 14.15 -4.29
CA ARG A 15 7.33 14.53 -4.82
C ARG A 15 7.09 13.87 -6.17
N THR A 16 5.87 13.40 -6.42
CA THR A 16 5.47 12.80 -7.70
C THR A 16 5.59 13.75 -8.89
N SER A 17 5.53 15.06 -8.68
CA SER A 17 5.79 16.06 -9.72
C SER A 17 7.23 16.02 -10.26
N SER A 18 8.22 15.56 -9.49
CA SER A 18 9.62 15.53 -9.95
C SER A 18 9.88 14.47 -11.02
N ILE A 19 8.97 13.50 -11.16
CA ILE A 19 9.00 12.44 -12.17
C ILE A 19 7.92 12.67 -13.24
N GLY A 20 7.32 13.87 -13.29
CA GLY A 20 6.27 14.22 -14.25
C GLY A 20 4.98 13.42 -14.08
N ALA A 21 4.69 12.96 -12.86
CA ALA A 21 3.46 12.22 -12.54
C ALA A 21 2.32 13.12 -12.03
N ASP A 22 2.50 14.44 -12.06
CA ASP A 22 1.49 15.42 -11.67
C ASP A 22 0.36 15.53 -12.70
N ALA A 23 -0.81 15.98 -12.24
CA ALA A 23 -2.02 16.24 -13.05
C ALA A 23 -2.48 15.05 -13.94
N LYS A 24 -2.19 13.82 -13.52
CA LYS A 24 -2.55 12.58 -14.23
C LYS A 24 -3.56 11.76 -13.43
N PRO A 25 -4.51 11.04 -14.07
CA PRO A 25 -5.36 10.07 -13.40
C PRO A 25 -4.53 8.98 -12.70
N LEU A 26 -5.03 8.47 -11.57
CA LEU A 26 -4.37 7.43 -10.75
C LEU A 26 -3.85 6.26 -11.57
N GLU A 27 -4.72 5.74 -12.43
CA GLU A 27 -4.49 4.57 -13.27
C GLU A 27 -3.32 4.76 -14.23
N SER A 28 -2.96 6.02 -14.54
CA SER A 28 -1.82 6.35 -15.39
C SER A 28 -0.59 6.78 -14.60
N TRP A 29 -0.76 7.61 -13.56
CA TRP A 29 0.38 8.19 -12.84
C TRP A 29 1.07 7.17 -11.94
N ILE A 30 0.36 6.15 -11.43
CA ILE A 30 0.95 5.16 -10.52
C ILE A 30 2.13 4.42 -11.16
N HIS A 31 2.13 4.21 -12.49
CA HIS A 31 3.23 3.58 -13.20
C HIS A 31 4.50 4.43 -13.21
N TYR A 32 4.37 5.75 -13.11
CA TYR A 32 5.51 6.65 -13.01
C TYR A 32 6.28 6.46 -11.70
N LEU A 33 5.67 5.88 -10.65
CA LEU A 33 6.38 5.57 -9.40
C LEU A 33 7.62 4.70 -9.61
N ALA A 34 7.65 3.91 -10.69
CA ALA A 34 8.83 3.15 -11.06
C ALA A 34 10.03 4.07 -11.37
N LEU A 35 9.81 5.31 -11.82
CA LEU A 35 10.87 6.28 -12.15
C LEU A 35 11.53 6.91 -10.92
N PHE A 36 10.97 6.72 -9.71
CA PHE A 36 11.65 7.21 -8.53
C PHE A 36 12.97 6.46 -8.31
N PRO A 37 14.08 7.16 -8.03
CA PRO A 37 15.30 6.52 -7.58
C PRO A 37 15.09 5.92 -6.19
N ALA A 38 15.80 4.83 -5.89
CA ALA A 38 15.91 4.35 -4.52
C ALA A 38 16.70 5.36 -3.68
N VAL A 39 16.25 5.63 -2.45
CA VAL A 39 16.90 6.49 -1.47
C VAL A 39 17.12 5.68 -0.20
N ASP A 40 18.19 5.95 0.55
CA ASP A 40 18.41 5.28 1.83
C ASP A 40 17.11 5.27 2.67
N PRO A 41 16.65 4.10 3.16
CA PRO A 41 15.34 3.97 3.81
C PRO A 41 15.18 4.84 5.06
N TYR A 42 16.24 4.94 5.86
CA TYR A 42 16.24 5.77 7.05
C TYR A 42 16.14 7.25 6.67
N LEU A 43 16.94 7.73 5.71
CA LEU A 43 16.87 9.12 5.26
C LEU A 43 15.51 9.46 4.63
N ALA A 44 14.96 8.55 3.82
CA ALA A 44 13.66 8.75 3.18
C ALA A 44 12.53 8.85 4.21
N ALA A 45 12.55 7.99 5.24
CA ALA A 45 11.61 8.01 6.33
C ALA A 45 11.79 9.24 7.22
N CYS A 46 13.02 9.60 7.60
CA CYS A 46 13.31 10.82 8.38
C CYS A 46 12.76 12.06 7.70
N MET A 47 12.99 12.22 6.39
CA MET A 47 12.47 13.36 5.64
C MET A 47 10.94 13.41 5.68
N THR A 48 10.27 12.29 5.42
CA THR A 48 8.80 12.25 5.38
C THR A 48 8.19 12.49 6.76
N PHE A 49 8.72 11.82 7.79
CA PHE A 49 8.23 11.93 9.16
C PHE A 49 8.52 13.31 9.77
N ALA A 50 9.69 13.89 9.50
CA ALA A 50 10.02 15.24 9.98
C ALA A 50 9.10 16.30 9.35
N ASN A 51 8.79 16.18 8.04
CA ASN A 51 7.81 17.05 7.39
C ASN A 51 6.42 16.94 8.04
N GLY A 52 5.97 15.72 8.34
CA GLY A 52 4.71 15.51 9.07
C GLY A 52 4.73 16.12 10.47
N ALA A 53 5.82 15.93 11.22
CA ALA A 53 6.01 16.48 12.57
C ALA A 53 6.02 18.01 12.58
N LEU A 54 6.74 18.65 11.64
CA LEU A 54 6.75 20.10 11.45
C LEU A 54 5.36 20.65 11.06
N GLY A 55 4.54 19.83 10.39
CA GLY A 55 3.13 20.10 10.13
C GLY A 55 2.20 19.88 11.33
N GLY A 56 2.72 19.47 12.49
CA GLY A 56 1.97 19.26 13.73
C GLY A 56 1.44 17.83 13.95
N ALA A 57 1.81 16.87 13.10
CA ALA A 57 1.41 15.48 13.27
C ALA A 57 2.32 14.76 14.30
N GLY A 58 1.72 14.25 15.38
CA GLY A 58 2.43 13.39 16.34
C GLY A 58 2.29 11.89 16.03
N THR A 59 1.49 11.54 15.02
CA THR A 59 1.29 10.16 14.58
C THR A 59 1.06 10.12 13.07
N ILE A 60 1.71 9.19 12.37
CA ILE A 60 1.63 9.06 10.92
C ILE A 60 1.33 7.61 10.54
N MET A 61 0.27 7.37 9.77
CA MET A 61 -0.02 6.07 9.18
C MET A 61 0.68 5.97 7.82
N ASN A 62 1.83 5.31 7.78
CA ASN A 62 2.62 5.09 6.58
C ASN A 62 2.16 3.82 5.85
N HIS A 63 1.40 3.99 4.78
CA HIS A 63 1.03 2.94 3.84
C HIS A 63 2.17 2.74 2.83
N TYR A 64 3.08 1.81 3.16
CA TYR A 64 4.41 1.69 2.56
C TYR A 64 4.37 0.96 1.21
N THR A 65 3.89 1.67 0.18
CA THR A 65 3.63 1.16 -1.18
C THR A 65 4.87 0.97 -2.04
N ARG A 66 6.03 1.47 -1.60
CA ARG A 66 7.28 1.39 -2.35
C ARG A 66 8.47 1.23 -1.41
N ALA A 67 9.01 0.03 -1.37
CA ALA A 67 10.31 -0.22 -0.78
C ALA A 67 11.43 0.47 -1.58
N GLN A 68 12.51 0.83 -0.91
CA GLN A 68 13.71 1.37 -1.54
C GLN A 68 14.53 0.25 -2.18
N GLY A 69 14.54 -0.94 -1.58
CA GLY A 69 15.06 -2.16 -2.19
C GLY A 69 16.59 -2.26 -2.16
N PHE A 70 17.25 -1.53 -1.24
CA PHE A 70 18.67 -1.73 -0.95
C PHE A 70 18.94 -2.99 -0.10
N THR A 71 17.95 -3.40 0.69
CA THR A 71 17.97 -4.59 1.54
C THR A 71 16.64 -5.34 1.40
N ASP A 72 16.49 -6.46 2.13
CA ASP A 72 15.17 -7.06 2.33
C ASP A 72 14.23 -6.12 3.11
N LEU A 73 12.92 -6.37 2.98
CA LEU A 73 11.89 -5.50 3.56
C LEU A 73 11.89 -5.47 5.10
N PRO A 74 12.09 -6.60 5.84
CA PRO A 74 12.27 -6.56 7.29
C PRO A 74 13.41 -5.64 7.74
N THR A 75 14.60 -5.76 7.14
CA THR A 75 15.75 -4.89 7.42
C THR A 75 15.42 -3.42 7.10
N GLU A 76 14.77 -3.17 5.98
CA GLU A 76 14.36 -1.84 5.57
C GLU A 76 13.35 -1.21 6.55
N ALA A 77 12.36 -1.98 6.99
CA ALA A 77 11.35 -1.53 7.95
C ALA A 77 11.95 -1.22 9.33
N ALA A 78 13.01 -1.93 9.75
CA ALA A 78 13.73 -1.63 10.97
C ALA A 78 14.38 -0.22 10.92
N GLU A 79 14.90 0.17 9.76
CA GLU A 79 15.44 1.51 9.52
C GLU A 79 14.34 2.59 9.49
N VAL A 80 13.17 2.28 8.91
CA VAL A 80 11.99 3.17 8.97
C VAL A 80 11.50 3.33 10.41
N ALA A 81 11.47 2.27 11.20
CA ALA A 81 11.12 2.32 12.62
C ALA A 81 12.14 3.13 13.43
N ARG A 82 13.44 3.02 13.10
CA ARG A 82 14.47 3.88 13.68
C ARG A 82 14.21 5.36 13.37
N ALA A 83 13.92 5.68 12.11
CA ALA A 83 13.58 7.05 11.71
C ALA A 83 12.37 7.62 12.47
N ALA A 84 11.30 6.82 12.67
CA ALA A 84 10.14 7.26 13.45
C ALA A 84 10.51 7.62 14.89
N ARG A 85 11.36 6.80 15.54
CA ARG A 85 11.87 7.07 16.90
C ARG A 85 12.74 8.32 16.94
N ASP A 86 13.67 8.46 16.01
CA ASP A 86 14.64 9.57 16.00
C ASP A 86 13.97 10.92 15.69
N VAL A 87 12.94 10.92 14.84
CA VAL A 87 12.09 12.10 14.60
C VAL A 87 11.15 12.39 15.78
N GLY A 88 10.82 11.38 16.59
CA GLY A 88 9.95 11.51 17.76
C GLY A 88 8.46 11.43 17.44
N ILE A 89 8.06 10.68 16.40
CA ILE A 89 6.65 10.41 16.07
C ILE A 89 6.28 8.95 16.32
N ARG A 90 4.98 8.70 16.48
CA ARG A 90 4.41 7.34 16.41
C ARG A 90 4.04 7.03 14.97
N ALA A 91 4.25 5.79 14.52
CA ALA A 91 3.89 5.38 13.18
C ALA A 91 3.04 4.11 13.19
N GLY A 92 1.97 4.11 12.39
CA GLY A 92 1.45 2.88 11.83
C GLY A 92 2.21 2.58 10.54
N PHE A 93 2.57 1.34 10.28
CA PHE A 93 3.34 0.94 9.11
C PHE A 93 2.64 -0.22 8.40
N ALA A 94 1.91 0.08 7.33
CA ALA A 94 1.20 -0.92 6.56
C ALA A 94 2.10 -1.44 5.44
N VAL A 95 2.40 -2.74 5.52
CA VAL A 95 3.19 -3.46 4.51
C VAL A 95 2.33 -3.63 3.27
N SER A 96 2.77 -3.09 2.13
CA SER A 96 2.03 -3.17 0.87
C SER A 96 1.92 -4.60 0.36
N MET A 97 0.70 -5.01 0.02
CA MET A 97 0.35 -6.36 -0.46
C MET A 97 -0.48 -6.23 -1.74
N LYS A 98 -0.08 -6.96 -2.79
CA LYS A 98 -0.81 -7.06 -4.06
C LYS A 98 -0.37 -8.33 -4.81
N ASP A 99 -1.31 -9.04 -5.41
CA ASP A 99 -1.04 -10.29 -6.10
C ASP A 99 -1.71 -10.40 -7.49
N ARG A 100 -2.40 -9.35 -7.94
CA ARG A 100 -2.99 -9.29 -9.29
C ARG A 100 -2.91 -7.90 -9.92
N ASN A 101 -3.24 -7.84 -11.21
CA ASN A 101 -3.48 -6.61 -11.95
C ASN A 101 -2.30 -5.60 -11.88
N PRO A 102 -1.06 -6.00 -12.24
CA PRO A 102 0.12 -5.15 -12.09
C PRO A 102 0.16 -3.95 -13.05
N LEU A 103 -0.54 -4.03 -14.19
CA LEU A 103 -0.56 -2.97 -15.22
C LEU A 103 -1.88 -2.22 -15.30
N VAL A 104 -3.00 -2.92 -15.30
CA VAL A 104 -4.33 -2.33 -15.45
C VAL A 104 -5.31 -3.09 -14.59
N TYR A 105 -6.53 -2.58 -14.42
CA TYR A 105 -7.61 -3.28 -13.71
C TYR A 105 -8.15 -4.45 -14.55
N GLY A 106 -7.36 -5.52 -14.63
CA GLY A 106 -7.65 -6.71 -15.42
C GLY A 106 -6.38 -7.43 -15.88
N PRO A 107 -6.54 -8.44 -16.76
CA PRO A 107 -5.42 -9.18 -17.35
C PRO A 107 -4.45 -8.25 -18.08
N SER A 108 -3.16 -8.53 -17.95
CA SER A 108 -2.09 -7.72 -18.56
C SER A 108 -1.82 -8.11 -20.02
N GLU A 109 -2.18 -9.34 -20.40
CA GLU A 109 -1.89 -9.97 -21.68
C GLU A 109 -2.36 -9.13 -22.87
N PRO A 110 -3.59 -8.57 -22.90
CA PRO A 110 -4.04 -7.78 -24.05
C PRO A 110 -3.20 -6.52 -24.27
N ILE A 111 -2.77 -5.85 -23.19
CA ILE A 111 -1.95 -4.63 -23.30
C ILE A 111 -0.53 -4.96 -23.73
N LEU A 112 0.04 -6.02 -23.17
CA LEU A 112 1.38 -6.49 -23.55
C LEU A 112 1.40 -6.91 -25.02
N ALA A 113 0.38 -7.64 -25.48
CA ALA A 113 0.23 -8.08 -26.86
C ALA A 113 0.18 -6.91 -27.87
N ALA A 114 -0.36 -5.76 -27.46
CA ALA A 114 -0.45 -4.56 -28.29
C ALA A 114 0.86 -3.75 -28.37
N LEU A 115 1.84 -4.01 -27.49
CA LEU A 115 3.11 -3.28 -27.47
C LEU A 115 4.11 -3.82 -28.51
N PRO A 116 4.89 -2.94 -29.17
CA PRO A 116 6.10 -3.33 -29.92
C PRO A 116 7.06 -4.14 -29.04
N ALA A 117 7.77 -5.11 -29.63
CA ALA A 117 8.61 -6.05 -28.88
C ALA A 117 9.62 -5.39 -27.90
N PRO A 118 10.35 -4.31 -28.27
CA PRO A 118 11.26 -3.66 -27.32
C PRO A 118 10.53 -3.02 -26.12
N LEU A 119 9.34 -2.46 -26.35
CA LEU A 119 8.53 -1.84 -25.29
C LEU A 119 7.87 -2.90 -24.40
N ARG A 120 7.38 -4.01 -24.99
CA ARG A 120 6.85 -5.14 -24.23
C ARG A 120 7.89 -5.68 -23.25
N ALA A 121 9.10 -5.94 -23.73
CA ALA A 121 10.18 -6.47 -22.91
C ALA A 121 10.52 -5.55 -21.71
N GLU A 122 10.56 -4.24 -21.93
CA GLU A 122 10.81 -3.26 -20.85
C GLU A 122 9.67 -3.24 -19.83
N ILE A 123 8.41 -3.24 -20.28
CA ILE A 123 7.24 -3.24 -19.38
C ILE A 123 7.17 -4.55 -18.57
N GLU A 124 7.43 -5.69 -19.21
CA GLU A 124 7.49 -7.00 -18.53
C GLU A 124 8.57 -7.00 -17.46
N ALA A 125 9.80 -6.62 -17.80
CA ALA A 125 10.93 -6.58 -16.86
C ALA A 125 10.67 -5.66 -15.65
N ARG A 126 9.95 -4.54 -15.87
CA ARG A 126 9.74 -3.51 -14.85
C ARG A 126 8.57 -3.80 -13.92
N PHE A 127 7.47 -4.33 -14.45
CA PHE A 127 6.20 -4.41 -13.74
C PHE A 127 5.67 -5.83 -13.52
N ILE A 128 6.09 -6.80 -14.32
CA ILE A 128 5.58 -8.17 -14.24
C ILE A 128 6.53 -9.00 -13.38
N ARG A 129 6.09 -9.31 -12.15
CA ARG A 129 6.80 -10.17 -11.22
C ARG A 129 5.84 -11.23 -10.68
N PRO A 130 6.29 -12.47 -10.45
CA PRO A 130 5.49 -13.45 -9.74
C PRO A 130 5.09 -12.89 -8.37
N PRO A 131 3.78 -12.86 -8.05
CA PRO A 131 3.34 -12.41 -6.74
C PRO A 131 3.70 -13.44 -5.67
N LEU A 132 3.85 -12.98 -4.43
CA LEU A 132 3.90 -13.88 -3.28
C LEU A 132 2.56 -14.59 -3.11
N SER A 133 2.58 -15.81 -2.58
CA SER A 133 1.34 -16.46 -2.15
C SER A 133 0.74 -15.68 -0.96
N PRO A 134 -0.59 -15.79 -0.70
CA PRO A 134 -1.19 -15.18 0.47
C PRO A 134 -0.48 -15.52 1.78
N GLN A 135 -0.03 -16.76 1.96
CA GLN A 135 0.66 -17.19 3.18
C GLN A 135 2.08 -16.61 3.29
N ASP A 136 2.79 -16.51 2.17
CA ASP A 136 4.10 -15.85 2.13
C ASP A 136 3.99 -14.36 2.48
N TYR A 137 2.92 -13.73 2.03
CA TYR A 137 2.59 -12.36 2.39
C TYR A 137 2.32 -12.19 3.89
N ILE A 138 1.53 -13.09 4.51
CA ILE A 138 1.30 -13.05 5.97
C ILE A 138 2.62 -13.21 6.72
N ARG A 139 3.44 -14.19 6.33
CA ARG A 139 4.77 -14.42 6.93
C ARG A 139 5.69 -13.21 6.78
N LEU A 140 5.72 -12.58 5.60
CA LEU A 140 6.50 -11.36 5.37
C LEU A 140 6.09 -10.22 6.33
N VAL A 141 4.79 -10.05 6.59
CA VAL A 141 4.32 -9.04 7.55
C VAL A 141 4.72 -9.39 8.98
N ASP A 142 4.69 -10.67 9.36
CA ASP A 142 5.17 -11.12 10.66
C ASP A 142 6.69 -10.91 10.82
N ASP A 143 7.49 -11.19 9.78
CA ASP A 143 8.94 -10.93 9.76
C ASP A 143 9.25 -9.43 9.87
N VAL A 144 8.51 -8.58 9.14
CA VAL A 144 8.61 -7.12 9.25
C VAL A 144 8.27 -6.64 10.66
N ALA A 145 7.20 -7.17 11.27
CA ALA A 145 6.81 -6.81 12.63
C ALA A 145 7.86 -7.22 13.66
N ALA A 146 8.49 -8.39 13.49
CA ALA A 146 9.58 -8.84 14.35
C ALA A 146 10.82 -7.96 14.24
N ALA A 147 11.24 -7.61 13.01
CA ALA A 147 12.44 -6.81 12.75
C ALA A 147 12.30 -5.34 13.18
N SER A 148 11.08 -4.79 13.15
CA SER A 148 10.80 -3.37 13.45
C SER A 148 10.16 -3.13 14.83
N ALA A 149 10.16 -4.15 15.69
CA ALA A 149 9.53 -4.10 17.00
C ALA A 149 10.05 -2.92 17.85
N GLY A 150 9.13 -2.19 18.49
CA GLY A 150 9.48 -1.10 19.39
C GLY A 150 8.27 -0.27 19.81
N PRO A 151 8.41 0.56 20.85
CA PRO A 151 7.34 1.45 21.28
C PRO A 151 7.02 2.47 20.19
N GLY A 152 5.74 2.64 19.90
CA GLY A 152 5.26 3.67 18.97
C GLY A 152 5.36 3.32 17.49
N PHE A 153 5.75 2.09 17.13
CA PHE A 153 5.73 1.60 15.74
C PHE A 153 4.80 0.38 15.64
N ASP A 154 3.68 0.52 14.90
CA ASP A 154 2.62 -0.49 14.80
C ASP A 154 2.54 -1.04 13.37
N VAL A 155 3.00 -2.27 13.15
CA VAL A 155 2.98 -2.92 11.83
C VAL A 155 1.60 -3.48 11.52
N GLN A 156 1.10 -3.18 10.32
CA GLN A 156 -0.25 -3.51 9.85
C GLN A 156 -0.21 -4.25 8.51
N TYR A 157 -1.28 -4.97 8.20
CA TYR A 157 -1.50 -5.48 6.84
C TYR A 157 -1.90 -4.31 5.93
N GLY A 158 -1.27 -4.23 4.76
CA GLY A 158 -1.53 -3.17 3.79
C GLY A 158 -1.96 -3.68 2.43
N PRO A 159 -3.12 -4.37 2.29
CA PRO A 159 -3.64 -4.67 0.97
C PRO A 159 -3.85 -3.36 0.20
N ASN A 160 -3.33 -3.27 -1.02
CA ASN A 160 -3.34 -2.01 -1.76
C ASN A 160 -4.74 -1.59 -2.19
N GLY A 161 -5.67 -2.54 -2.31
CA GLY A 161 -7.03 -2.33 -2.77
C GLY A 161 -7.56 -3.57 -3.47
N VAL A 162 -8.89 -3.68 -3.55
CA VAL A 162 -9.59 -4.85 -4.12
C VAL A 162 -9.17 -5.17 -5.55
N GLN A 163 -8.85 -4.15 -6.34
CA GLN A 163 -8.40 -4.30 -7.71
C GLN A 163 -6.98 -4.86 -7.84
N TRP A 164 -6.18 -4.83 -6.78
CA TRP A 164 -4.79 -5.32 -6.79
C TRP A 164 -4.58 -6.55 -5.89
N CYS A 165 -5.56 -6.88 -5.05
CA CYS A 165 -5.53 -8.04 -4.16
C CYS A 165 -6.63 -9.02 -4.58
N SER A 166 -6.27 -10.29 -4.77
CA SER A 166 -7.22 -11.37 -5.01
C SER A 166 -8.10 -11.60 -3.79
N ASP A 167 -9.28 -12.19 -4.00
CA ASP A 167 -10.20 -12.55 -2.92
C ASP A 167 -9.55 -13.55 -1.95
N ALA A 168 -8.66 -14.43 -2.45
CA ALA A 168 -7.89 -15.36 -1.63
C ALA A 168 -6.92 -14.63 -0.71
N LEU A 169 -6.21 -13.61 -1.21
CA LEU A 169 -5.34 -12.77 -0.41
C LEU A 169 -6.12 -11.97 0.64
N LEU A 170 -7.25 -11.36 0.25
CA LEU A 170 -8.10 -10.60 1.18
C LEU A 170 -8.68 -11.47 2.30
N ARG A 171 -9.15 -12.69 1.98
CA ARG A 171 -9.61 -13.67 2.97
C ARG A 171 -8.51 -14.08 3.93
N ALA A 172 -7.31 -14.36 3.43
CA ALA A 172 -6.16 -14.70 4.27
C ALA A 172 -5.76 -13.55 5.21
N ILE A 173 -5.80 -12.30 4.73
CA ILE A 173 -5.56 -11.10 5.55
C ILE A 173 -6.65 -10.95 6.62
N ALA A 174 -7.92 -11.12 6.27
CA ALA A 174 -9.03 -11.01 7.22
C ALA A 174 -8.93 -12.06 8.34
N GLU A 175 -8.64 -13.32 7.98
CA GLU A 175 -8.42 -14.41 8.94
C GLU A 175 -7.21 -14.12 9.86
N ALA A 176 -6.07 -13.76 9.28
CA ALA A 176 -4.85 -13.45 10.04
C ALA A 176 -5.04 -12.25 10.97
N SER A 177 -5.72 -11.19 10.52
CA SER A 177 -6.10 -10.04 11.33
C SER A 177 -7.05 -10.42 12.46
N GLY A 178 -8.06 -11.25 12.18
CA GLY A 178 -9.00 -11.75 13.19
C GLY A 178 -8.31 -12.57 14.29
N ARG A 179 -7.36 -13.42 13.90
CA ARG A 179 -6.59 -14.27 14.84
C ARG A 179 -5.59 -13.50 15.68
N THR A 180 -4.89 -12.52 15.09
CA THR A 180 -3.77 -11.82 15.75
C THR A 180 -4.16 -10.48 16.35
N GLY A 181 -5.30 -9.92 15.96
CA GLY A 181 -5.69 -8.55 16.29
C GLY A 181 -4.96 -7.48 15.46
N ARG A 182 -4.02 -7.87 14.58
CA ARG A 182 -3.26 -6.91 13.75
C ARG A 182 -4.18 -6.13 12.84
N ARG A 183 -3.96 -4.82 12.76
CA ARG A 183 -4.78 -3.89 11.99
C ARG A 183 -4.53 -3.99 10.49
N ILE A 184 -5.46 -3.45 9.72
CA ILE A 184 -5.45 -3.42 8.27
C ILE A 184 -5.63 -1.98 7.82
N HIS A 185 -4.82 -1.52 6.87
CA HIS A 185 -4.98 -0.21 6.22
C HIS A 185 -4.99 -0.37 4.70
N MET A 186 -6.06 0.05 4.03
CA MET A 186 -6.30 -0.25 2.61
C MET A 186 -6.90 0.95 1.87
N HIS A 187 -6.58 1.12 0.58
CA HIS A 187 -7.35 2.05 -0.27
C HIS A 187 -8.66 1.41 -0.74
N LEU A 188 -9.74 2.19 -0.78
CA LEU A 188 -11.01 1.72 -1.32
C LEU A 188 -11.71 2.83 -2.11
N LEU A 189 -12.13 2.50 -3.33
CA LEU A 189 -13.01 3.34 -4.17
C LEU A 189 -12.53 4.80 -4.30
N GLU A 190 -11.23 4.99 -4.57
CA GLU A 190 -10.61 6.31 -4.75
C GLU A 190 -11.04 6.97 -6.06
N THR A 191 -11.21 6.19 -7.12
CA THR A 191 -11.54 6.70 -8.46
C THR A 191 -12.83 6.11 -9.01
N ARG A 192 -13.41 6.80 -10.00
CA ARG A 192 -14.58 6.30 -10.75
C ARG A 192 -14.30 4.95 -11.41
N TYR A 193 -13.05 4.74 -11.85
CA TYR A 193 -12.65 3.54 -12.57
C TYR A 193 -12.51 2.35 -11.62
N GLN A 194 -11.99 2.59 -10.41
CA GLN A 194 -12.03 1.58 -9.34
C GLN A 194 -13.46 1.20 -8.99
N ARG A 195 -14.38 2.18 -8.91
CA ARG A 195 -15.80 1.90 -8.67
C ARG A 195 -16.43 1.08 -9.79
N GLN A 196 -16.23 1.47 -11.05
CA GLN A 196 -16.76 0.73 -12.20
C GLN A 196 -16.21 -0.71 -12.23
N TRP A 197 -14.91 -0.87 -11.99
CA TRP A 197 -14.30 -2.19 -11.91
C TRP A 197 -14.88 -3.01 -10.76
N ALA A 198 -15.06 -2.42 -9.58
CA ALA A 198 -15.64 -3.10 -8.43
C ALA A 198 -17.09 -3.54 -8.68
N ASP A 199 -17.95 -2.67 -9.25
CA ASP A 199 -19.33 -3.02 -9.60
C ASP A 199 -19.40 -4.20 -10.60
N ALA A 200 -18.47 -4.24 -11.55
CA ALA A 200 -18.41 -5.31 -12.55
C ALA A 200 -17.91 -6.66 -12.00
N ASN A 201 -17.02 -6.63 -11.00
CA ASN A 201 -16.40 -7.84 -10.43
C ASN A 201 -17.12 -8.33 -9.17
N TYR A 202 -17.88 -7.46 -8.50
CA TYR A 202 -18.66 -7.78 -7.31
C TYR A 202 -20.10 -7.29 -7.49
N PRO A 203 -20.95 -8.02 -8.25
CA PRO A 203 -22.34 -7.63 -8.48
C PRO A 203 -23.18 -7.49 -7.20
N GLY A 204 -22.78 -8.19 -6.13
CA GLY A 204 -23.38 -8.09 -4.79
C GLY A 204 -22.86 -6.92 -3.95
N GLY A 205 -21.96 -6.09 -4.48
CA GLY A 205 -21.31 -4.98 -3.79
C GLY A 205 -19.96 -5.38 -3.18
N VAL A 206 -18.94 -4.58 -3.46
CA VAL A 206 -17.59 -4.82 -2.94
C VAL A 206 -17.50 -4.69 -1.42
N VAL A 207 -18.26 -3.77 -0.82
CA VAL A 207 -18.29 -3.59 0.64
C VAL A 207 -18.95 -4.78 1.32
N ALA A 208 -20.03 -5.31 0.74
CA ALA A 208 -20.67 -6.54 1.22
C ALA A 208 -19.71 -7.74 1.15
N MET A 209 -18.93 -7.86 0.07
CA MET A 209 -17.88 -8.89 -0.01
C MET A 209 -16.84 -8.72 1.11
N LEU A 210 -16.37 -7.49 1.36
CA LEU A 210 -15.40 -7.23 2.45
C LEU A 210 -15.97 -7.55 3.85
N ASP A 211 -17.28 -7.35 4.05
CA ASP A 211 -17.99 -7.71 5.28
C ASP A 211 -18.13 -9.23 5.42
N GLU A 212 -18.56 -9.93 4.36
CA GLU A 212 -18.72 -11.39 4.33
C GLU A 212 -17.43 -12.12 4.73
N ILE A 213 -16.28 -11.63 4.26
CA ILE A 213 -14.98 -12.23 4.59
C ILE A 213 -14.44 -11.81 5.97
N GLY A 214 -15.15 -10.95 6.70
CA GLY A 214 -14.76 -10.45 8.02
C GLY A 214 -13.66 -9.38 8.00
N LEU A 215 -13.38 -8.78 6.84
CA LEU A 215 -12.37 -7.72 6.71
C LEU A 215 -12.92 -6.39 7.25
N LEU A 216 -14.20 -6.09 6.99
CA LEU A 216 -14.89 -4.93 7.56
C LEU A 216 -15.06 -5.13 9.08
N SER A 217 -14.21 -4.46 9.85
CA SER A 217 -14.13 -4.63 11.30
C SER A 217 -13.49 -3.41 11.96
N PRO A 218 -13.51 -3.28 13.30
CA PRO A 218 -12.80 -2.22 14.01
C PRO A 218 -11.27 -2.20 13.80
N ARG A 219 -10.69 -3.23 13.15
CA ARG A 219 -9.27 -3.33 12.82
C ARG A 219 -8.94 -2.72 11.45
N LEU A 220 -9.95 -2.39 10.64
CA LEU A 220 -9.78 -1.86 9.28
C LEU A 220 -9.83 -0.33 9.28
N THR A 221 -8.85 0.29 8.60
CA THR A 221 -8.89 1.68 8.17
C THR A 221 -8.89 1.73 6.64
N LEU A 222 -9.76 2.57 6.07
CA LEU A 222 -9.91 2.73 4.63
C LEU A 222 -9.52 4.15 4.21
N ALA A 223 -8.64 4.24 3.23
CA ALA A 223 -8.28 5.49 2.59
C ALA A 223 -9.20 5.79 1.40
N HIS A 224 -9.46 7.08 1.19
CA HIS A 224 -10.27 7.68 0.13
C HIS A 224 -11.78 7.50 0.28
N CYS A 225 -12.32 6.33 -0.08
CA CYS A 225 -13.76 6.06 -0.14
C CYS A 225 -14.58 7.12 -0.92
N VAL A 226 -13.96 7.81 -1.87
CA VAL A 226 -14.57 8.95 -2.60
C VAL A 226 -15.77 8.52 -3.45
N TRP A 227 -15.72 7.30 -4.00
CA TRP A 227 -16.77 6.72 -4.83
C TRP A 227 -17.59 5.65 -4.11
N ALA A 228 -17.60 5.68 -2.77
CA ALA A 228 -18.58 4.96 -1.98
C ALA A 228 -19.99 5.51 -2.28
N ARG A 229 -20.99 4.65 -2.15
CA ARG A 229 -22.41 5.03 -2.26
C ARG A 229 -23.13 4.61 -0.96
N PRO A 230 -24.37 5.07 -0.74
CA PRO A 230 -25.12 4.74 0.48
C PRO A 230 -25.49 3.26 0.67
N ASP A 231 -25.49 2.47 -0.41
CA ASP A 231 -25.68 1.01 -0.43
C ASP A 231 -24.42 0.25 0.00
#